data_AF-A0A6A6QLR1-F1
#
_entry.id   AF-A0A6A6QLR1-F1
#
_cell.length_a   1.000
_cell.length_b   1.000
_cell.length_c   1.000
_cell.angle_alpha   90.00
_cell.angle_beta   90.00
_cell.angle_gamma   90.00
#
_symmetry.space_group_name_H-M   'P 1'
#
loop_
_entity.id
_entity.type
_entity.pdbx_description
1 polymer ?
#
loop_
_entity_poly.entity_id
_entity_poly.type
_entity_poly.pdbx_seq_one_letter_code
_entity_poly.pdbx_strand_id
1 'polypeptide(L)'
;MDAAPNCAICNAPAYPECPCESERLQIAVKQAEARAMDSRLAEIRDWVISHARKHILNAFERLTSTRKQAHAAYLASLPNYSIYMQYSGHPPLHPFLLGQLQAQISEAHAELKRGIDADWRASVVRYPEVLDYFYSLVEVRLPSDRAQGVSQPPFAVSGYVDKGYELSTTTKEKKKSRRDRDASSPPERDRRSRREPTKEDHSYTVVGRTRVPPMVPTPPIQPGNMRR
;
A
#
# COMPACT_ATOMS: atom_id res chain seq x y z
N MET A 1 12.17 -22.99 46.89
CA MET A 1 11.58 -24.07 46.10
C MET A 1 11.63 -23.61 44.65
N ASP A 2 12.42 -24.28 43.83
CA ASP A 2 12.49 -24.03 42.39
C ASP A 2 11.17 -24.45 41.75
N ALA A 3 10.27 -23.48 41.60
CA ALA A 3 8.95 -23.64 41.00
C ALA A 3 8.97 -23.41 39.48
N ALA A 4 10.13 -23.50 38.85
CA ALA A 4 10.25 -23.32 37.41
C ALA A 4 9.59 -24.49 36.68
N PRO A 5 8.66 -24.25 35.74
CA PRO A 5 7.95 -25.31 35.06
C PRO A 5 8.86 -26.10 34.13
N ASN A 6 8.55 -27.38 33.92
CA ASN A 6 9.14 -28.14 32.84
C ASN A 6 8.67 -27.59 31.48
N CYS A 7 9.45 -27.82 30.43
CA CYS A 7 9.11 -27.43 29.09
C CYS A 7 7.74 -28.01 28.66
N ALA A 8 6.81 -27.17 28.22
CA ALA A 8 5.47 -27.57 27.79
C ALA A 8 5.44 -28.43 26.51
N ILE A 9 6.58 -28.58 25.82
CA ILE A 9 6.70 -29.28 24.53
C ILE A 9 7.34 -30.66 24.69
N CYS A 10 8.44 -30.74 25.44
CA CYS A 10 9.21 -31.97 25.62
C CYS A 10 9.31 -32.44 27.08
N ASN A 11 8.75 -31.69 28.02
CA ASN A 11 8.76 -31.95 29.47
C ASN A 11 10.16 -32.00 30.12
N ALA A 12 11.18 -31.44 29.45
CA ALA A 12 12.52 -31.27 30.02
C ALA A 12 12.49 -30.30 31.22
N PRO A 13 13.37 -30.47 32.23
CA PRO A 13 13.47 -29.55 33.35
C PRO A 13 13.88 -28.14 32.91
N ALA A 14 13.56 -27.13 33.73
CA ALA A 14 13.81 -25.72 33.41
C ALA A 14 15.30 -25.36 33.23
N TYR A 15 16.21 -26.13 33.85
CA TYR A 15 17.64 -25.99 33.67
C TYR A 15 18.26 -27.29 33.15
N PRO A 16 19.09 -27.24 32.09
CA PRO A 16 19.40 -26.06 31.26
C PRO A 16 18.20 -25.60 30.43
N GLU A 17 18.20 -24.34 29.96
CA GLU A 17 17.12 -23.80 29.12
C GLU A 17 16.91 -24.66 27.87
N CYS A 18 15.65 -25.05 27.65
CA CYS A 18 15.25 -25.85 26.49
C CYS A 18 14.77 -24.94 25.35
N PRO A 19 15.23 -25.13 24.09
CA PRO A 19 14.87 -24.26 22.96
C PRO A 19 13.45 -24.48 22.42
N CYS A 20 12.75 -25.57 22.79
CA CYS A 20 11.51 -25.97 22.13
C CYS A 20 10.39 -24.91 22.21
N GLU A 21 10.27 -24.19 23.33
CA GLU A 21 9.24 -23.16 23.50
C GLU A 21 9.55 -21.89 22.72
N SER A 22 10.80 -21.46 22.70
CA SER A 22 11.23 -20.28 21.95
C SER A 22 11.12 -20.51 20.45
N GLU A 23 11.50 -21.70 19.96
CA GLU A 23 11.32 -22.08 18.55
C GLU A 23 9.84 -22.11 18.15
N ARG A 24 8.97 -22.70 18.98
CA ARG A 24 7.53 -22.71 18.71
C ARG A 24 6.93 -21.30 18.73
N LEU A 25 7.36 -20.44 19.65
CA LEU A 25 6.94 -19.05 19.68
C LEU A 25 7.35 -18.32 18.39
N GLN A 26 8.60 -18.50 17.93
CA GLN A 26 9.06 -17.92 16.66
C GLN A 26 8.22 -18.37 15.46
N ILE A 27 7.84 -19.65 15.40
CA ILE A 27 6.95 -20.17 14.35
C ILE A 27 5.57 -19.52 14.44
N ALA A 28 5.00 -19.44 15.65
CA ALA A 28 3.69 -18.84 15.88
C ALA A 28 3.66 -17.34 15.49
N VAL A 29 4.74 -16.60 15.80
CA VAL A 29 4.92 -15.20 15.39
C VAL A 29 4.93 -15.08 13.87
N LYS A 30 5.75 -15.86 13.16
CA LYS A 30 5.80 -15.83 11.68
C LYS A 30 4.44 -16.12 11.05
N GLN A 31 3.70 -17.09 11.60
CA GLN A 31 2.36 -17.40 11.11
C GLN A 31 1.34 -16.28 11.39
N ALA A 32 1.43 -15.65 12.56
CA ALA A 32 0.57 -14.52 12.91
C ALA A 32 0.88 -13.28 12.05
N GLU A 33 2.16 -13.01 11.82
CA GLU A 33 2.65 -11.94 10.94
C GLU A 33 2.12 -12.12 9.52
N ALA A 34 2.28 -13.31 8.92
CA ALA A 34 1.77 -13.59 7.58
C ALA A 34 0.26 -13.31 7.48
N ARG A 35 -0.53 -13.82 8.43
CA ARG A 35 -1.99 -13.60 8.45
C ARG A 35 -2.38 -12.13 8.60
N ALA A 36 -1.65 -11.37 9.42
CA ALA A 36 -2.00 -9.99 9.74
C ALA A 36 -1.46 -8.99 8.71
N MET A 37 -0.24 -9.20 8.21
CA MET A 37 0.53 -8.20 7.47
C MET A 37 0.60 -8.48 5.96
N ASP A 38 0.50 -9.72 5.48
CA ASP A 38 0.73 -10.02 4.05
C ASP A 38 -0.22 -9.24 3.13
N SER A 39 -1.51 -9.23 3.45
CA SER A 39 -2.50 -8.48 2.66
C SER A 39 -2.24 -6.97 2.68
N ARG A 40 -1.74 -6.42 3.80
CA ARG A 40 -1.43 -4.99 3.92
C ARG A 40 -0.18 -4.63 3.13
N LEU A 41 0.86 -5.44 3.24
CA LEU A 41 2.08 -5.27 2.47
C LEU A 41 1.85 -5.43 0.96
N ALA A 42 0.93 -6.31 0.55
CA ALA A 42 0.52 -6.42 -0.85
C ALA A 42 -0.16 -5.14 -1.36
N GLU A 43 -1.13 -4.61 -0.61
CA GLU A 43 -1.82 -3.35 -0.92
C GLU A 43 -0.83 -2.17 -1.03
N ILE A 44 0.09 -2.07 -0.08
CA ILE A 44 1.16 -1.06 -0.09
C ILE A 44 2.05 -1.21 -1.33
N ARG A 45 2.49 -2.44 -1.64
CA ARG A 45 3.34 -2.72 -2.80
C ARG A 45 2.66 -2.31 -4.11
N ASP A 46 1.40 -2.68 -4.29
CA ASP A 46 0.62 -2.33 -5.48
C ASP A 46 0.45 -0.82 -5.61
N TRP A 47 0.18 -0.14 -4.50
CA TRP A 47 0.09 1.31 -4.46
C TRP A 47 1.42 1.95 -4.88
N VAL A 48 2.55 1.54 -4.28
CA VAL A 48 3.88 2.07 -4.61
C VAL A 48 4.24 1.83 -6.07
N ILE A 49 4.02 0.61 -6.58
CA ILE A 49 4.32 0.26 -7.99
C ILE A 49 3.53 1.15 -8.94
N SER A 50 2.22 1.33 -8.68
CA SER A 50 1.35 2.17 -9.51
C SER A 50 1.86 3.61 -9.58
N HIS A 51 2.19 4.19 -8.42
CA HIS A 51 2.64 5.59 -8.34
C HIS A 51 4.04 5.80 -8.91
N ALA A 52 4.98 4.89 -8.61
CA ALA A 52 6.33 4.92 -9.17
C ALA A 52 6.30 4.82 -10.71
N ARG A 53 5.53 3.86 -11.25
CA ARG A 53 5.36 3.72 -12.70
C ARG A 53 4.80 4.99 -13.32
N LYS A 54 3.74 5.57 -12.74
CA LYS A 54 3.15 6.82 -13.24
C LYS A 54 4.16 7.97 -13.22
N HIS A 55 4.93 8.12 -12.15
CA HIS A 55 5.95 9.16 -12.05
C HIS A 55 7.02 9.03 -13.14
N ILE A 56 7.55 7.82 -13.35
CA ILE A 56 8.56 7.54 -14.37
C ILE A 56 8.01 7.77 -15.78
N LEU A 57 6.81 7.28 -16.08
CA LEU A 57 6.17 7.47 -17.39
C LEU A 57 5.94 8.95 -17.70
N ASN A 58 5.45 9.73 -16.74
CA ASN A 58 5.24 11.17 -16.91
C ASN A 58 6.56 11.91 -17.16
N ALA A 59 7.65 11.50 -16.49
CA ALA A 59 8.97 12.08 -16.72
C ALA A 59 9.49 11.75 -18.13
N PHE A 60 9.37 10.50 -18.54
CA PHE A 60 9.75 10.04 -19.88
C PHE A 60 8.96 10.72 -20.99
N GLU A 61 7.65 10.92 -20.80
CA GLU A 61 6.79 11.60 -21.77
C GLU A 61 7.22 13.05 -21.99
N ARG A 62 7.60 13.77 -20.93
CA ARG A 62 8.15 15.13 -21.05
C ARG A 62 9.44 15.15 -21.88
N LEU A 63 10.39 14.26 -21.59
CA LEU A 63 11.65 14.16 -22.34
C LEU A 63 11.40 13.84 -23.81
N THR A 64 10.55 12.84 -24.07
CA THR A 64 10.21 12.40 -25.42
C THR A 64 9.47 13.50 -26.19
N SER A 65 8.58 14.25 -25.54
CA SER A 65 7.86 15.37 -26.14
C SER A 65 8.83 16.47 -26.57
N THR A 66 9.73 16.91 -25.69
CA THR A 66 10.76 17.89 -26.01
C THR A 66 11.64 17.44 -27.17
N ARG A 67 12.06 16.17 -27.19
CA ARG A 67 12.90 15.63 -28.27
C ARG A 67 12.15 15.56 -29.60
N LYS A 68 10.88 15.14 -29.59
CA LYS A 68 10.04 15.13 -30.80
C LYS A 68 9.85 16.54 -31.37
N GLN A 69 9.67 17.54 -30.51
CA GLN A 69 9.57 18.95 -30.93
C GLN A 69 10.88 19.43 -31.56
N ALA A 70 12.02 19.16 -30.92
CA ALA A 70 13.33 19.51 -31.47
C ALA A 70 13.62 18.81 -32.82
N HIS A 71 13.27 17.53 -32.94
CA HIS A 71 13.38 16.78 -34.19
C HIS A 71 12.47 17.35 -35.29
N ALA A 72 11.22 17.70 -34.98
CA ALA A 72 10.32 18.34 -35.94
C ALA A 72 10.85 19.71 -36.41
N ALA A 73 11.40 20.51 -35.49
CA ALA A 73 12.03 21.79 -35.82
C ALA A 73 13.28 21.61 -36.70
N TYR A 74 14.10 20.58 -36.42
CA TYR A 74 15.25 20.24 -37.26
C TYR A 74 14.84 19.83 -38.67
N LEU A 75 13.85 18.94 -38.81
CA LEU A 75 13.37 18.55 -40.13
C LEU A 75 12.82 19.76 -40.90
N ALA A 76 12.06 20.64 -40.24
CA ALA A 76 11.54 21.87 -40.84
C ALA A 76 12.65 22.84 -41.30
N SER A 77 13.85 22.78 -40.73
CA SER A 77 14.99 23.61 -41.14
C SER A 77 15.83 23.00 -42.27
N LEU A 78 15.61 21.73 -42.63
CA LEU A 78 16.33 21.08 -43.71
C LEU A 78 16.01 21.74 -45.08
N PRO A 79 17.01 21.94 -45.95
CA PRO A 79 16.79 22.45 -47.29
C PRO A 79 15.82 21.56 -48.08
N ASN A 80 14.87 22.17 -48.80
CA ASN A 80 13.87 21.49 -49.62
C ASN A 80 12.91 20.54 -48.87
N TYR A 81 12.92 20.53 -47.53
CA TYR A 81 12.02 19.67 -46.74
C TYR A 81 10.54 20.04 -46.91
N SER A 82 10.22 21.33 -47.00
CA SER A 82 8.85 21.80 -47.26
C SER A 82 8.31 21.28 -48.60
N ILE A 83 9.13 21.31 -49.65
CA ILE A 83 8.81 20.77 -50.98
C ILE A 83 8.67 19.25 -50.90
N TYR A 84 9.60 18.57 -50.22
CA TYR A 84 9.54 17.12 -50.01
C TYR A 84 8.22 16.68 -49.36
N MET A 85 7.76 17.41 -48.33
CA MET A 85 6.47 17.14 -47.67
C MET A 85 5.26 17.47 -48.56
N GLN A 86 5.31 18.57 -49.33
CA GLN A 86 4.23 18.96 -50.24
C GLN A 86 3.94 17.89 -51.32
N TYR A 87 4.99 17.19 -51.78
CA TYR A 87 4.88 16.13 -52.79
C TYR A 87 4.89 14.72 -52.19
N SER A 88 4.52 14.56 -50.92
CA SER A 88 4.42 13.24 -50.27
C SER A 88 5.69 12.38 -50.42
N GLY A 89 6.87 13.01 -50.33
CA GLY A 89 8.17 12.36 -50.44
C GLY A 89 8.69 12.13 -51.87
N HIS A 90 7.95 12.57 -52.89
CA HIS A 90 8.32 12.41 -54.30
C HIS A 90 8.39 13.77 -55.05
N PRO A 91 9.18 14.73 -54.55
CA PRO A 91 9.26 16.04 -55.17
C PRO A 91 10.01 15.98 -56.52
N PRO A 92 9.69 16.86 -57.49
CA PRO A 92 10.40 16.96 -58.76
C PRO A 92 11.75 17.67 -58.58
N LEU A 93 12.62 17.10 -57.74
CA LEU A 93 13.97 17.58 -57.47
C LEU A 93 15.00 16.73 -58.24
N HIS A 94 16.18 17.30 -58.47
CA HIS A 94 17.29 16.55 -59.05
C HIS A 94 17.64 15.34 -58.15
N PRO A 95 17.87 14.13 -58.72
CA PRO A 95 18.04 12.88 -57.94
C PRO A 95 19.11 12.97 -56.85
N PHE A 96 20.22 13.68 -57.12
CA PHE A 96 21.29 13.89 -56.14
C PHE A 96 20.81 14.64 -54.89
N LEU A 97 20.07 15.73 -55.05
CA LEU A 97 19.56 16.53 -53.94
C LEU A 97 18.50 15.76 -53.15
N LEU A 98 17.66 14.99 -53.85
CA LEU A 98 16.67 14.12 -53.23
C LEU A 98 17.34 13.04 -52.38
N GLY A 99 18.37 12.38 -52.90
CA GLY A 99 19.13 11.37 -52.16
C GLY A 99 19.81 11.92 -50.90
N GLN A 100 20.41 13.13 -51.01
CA GLN A 100 21.00 13.80 -49.86
C GLN A 100 19.96 14.16 -48.78
N LEU A 101 18.82 14.71 -49.17
CA LEU A 101 17.73 15.04 -48.25
C LEU A 101 17.18 13.79 -47.56
N GLN A 102 16.96 12.70 -48.31
CA GLN A 102 16.50 11.43 -47.76
C GLN A 102 17.51 10.83 -46.76
N ALA A 103 18.81 10.91 -47.07
CA ALA A 103 19.86 10.50 -46.14
C ALA A 103 19.78 11.30 -44.82
N GLN A 104 19.69 12.63 -44.90
CA GLN A 104 19.57 13.51 -43.72
C GLN A 104 18.31 13.22 -42.89
N ILE A 105 17.16 12.98 -43.54
CA ILE A 105 15.92 12.60 -42.86
C ILE A 105 16.09 11.25 -42.16
N SER A 106 16.67 10.26 -42.83
CA SER A 106 16.87 8.92 -42.27
C SER A 106 17.81 8.94 -41.06
N GLU A 107 18.86 9.75 -41.12
CA GLU A 107 19.81 9.94 -40.04
C GLU A 107 19.15 10.63 -38.83
N ALA A 108 18.36 11.67 -39.08
CA ALA A 108 17.61 12.37 -38.04
C ALA A 108 16.60 11.46 -37.33
N HIS A 109 15.93 10.58 -38.07
CA HIS A 109 15.03 9.58 -37.50
C HIS A 109 15.79 8.56 -36.64
N ALA A 110 16.96 8.10 -37.10
CA ALA A 110 17.79 7.18 -36.33
C ALA A 110 18.32 7.83 -35.04
N GLU A 111 18.70 9.11 -35.09
CA GLU A 111 19.12 9.88 -33.90
C GLU A 111 17.95 10.09 -32.94
N LEU A 112 16.75 10.44 -33.42
CA LEU A 112 15.55 10.54 -32.58
C LEU A 112 15.30 9.22 -31.84
N LYS A 113 15.37 8.09 -32.54
CA LYS A 113 15.15 6.77 -31.94
C LYS A 113 16.19 6.47 -30.85
N ARG A 114 17.48 6.67 -31.15
CA ARG A 114 18.56 6.48 -30.17
C ARG A 114 18.38 7.38 -28.94
N GLY A 115 17.96 8.63 -29.15
CA GLY A 115 17.66 9.58 -28.08
C GLY A 115 16.50 9.12 -27.20
N ILE A 116 15.39 8.66 -27.80
CA ILE A 116 14.24 8.11 -27.05
C ILE A 116 14.66 6.89 -26.21
N ASP A 117 15.49 6.00 -26.78
CA ASP A 117 15.98 4.82 -26.05
C ASP A 117 16.88 5.22 -24.86
N ALA A 118 17.70 6.26 -25.03
CA ALA A 118 18.52 6.82 -23.96
C ALA A 118 17.67 7.46 -22.86
N ASP A 119 16.64 8.23 -23.23
CA ASP A 119 15.72 8.88 -22.28
C ASP A 119 14.93 7.81 -21.49
N TRP A 120 14.55 6.70 -22.13
CA TRP A 120 13.92 5.58 -21.45
C TRP A 120 14.86 4.94 -20.43
N ARG A 121 16.10 4.64 -20.83
CA ARG A 121 17.11 4.07 -19.91
C ARG A 121 17.35 4.98 -18.72
N ALA A 122 17.52 6.27 -18.95
CA ALA A 122 17.70 7.27 -17.89
C ALA A 122 16.49 7.32 -16.94
N SER A 123 15.28 7.16 -17.46
CA SER A 123 14.06 7.12 -16.65
C SER A 123 13.99 5.86 -15.77
N VAL A 124 14.33 4.69 -16.30
CA VAL A 124 14.31 3.40 -15.58
C VAL A 124 15.35 3.35 -14.45
N VAL A 125 16.54 3.94 -14.65
CA VAL A 125 17.59 3.97 -13.61
C VAL A 125 17.13 4.69 -12.33
N ARG A 126 16.11 5.55 -12.40
CA ARG A 126 15.55 6.28 -11.26
C ARG A 126 14.61 5.46 -10.37
N TYR A 127 14.31 4.20 -10.72
CA TYR A 127 13.39 3.39 -9.92
C TYR A 127 13.76 3.30 -8.42
N PRO A 128 15.02 3.07 -8.01
CA PRO A 128 15.36 2.95 -6.59
C PRO A 128 14.95 4.18 -5.77
N GLU A 129 15.33 5.38 -6.22
CA GLU A 129 15.02 6.65 -5.54
C GLU A 129 13.52 6.93 -5.52
N VAL A 130 12.83 6.65 -6.62
CA VAL A 130 11.38 6.86 -6.73
C VAL A 130 10.60 5.90 -5.84
N LEU A 131 11.03 4.63 -5.79
CA LEU A 131 10.44 3.64 -4.89
C LEU A 131 10.67 4.02 -3.43
N ASP A 132 11.89 4.42 -3.07
CA ASP A 132 12.23 4.87 -1.71
C ASP A 132 11.36 6.04 -1.27
N TYR A 133 11.19 7.05 -2.12
CA TYR A 133 10.28 8.16 -1.85
C TYR A 133 8.83 7.69 -1.60
N PHE A 134 8.27 6.86 -2.47
CA PHE A 134 6.88 6.40 -2.29
C PHE A 134 6.71 5.49 -1.07
N TYR A 135 7.71 4.67 -0.74
CA TYR A 135 7.70 3.91 0.51
C TYR A 135 7.81 4.82 1.75
N SER A 136 8.55 5.92 1.68
CA SER A 136 8.65 6.88 2.80
C SER A 136 7.31 7.58 3.13
N LEU A 137 6.36 7.60 2.19
CA LEU A 137 5.02 8.14 2.41
C LEU A 137 4.09 7.18 3.17
N VAL A 138 4.50 5.92 3.32
CA VAL A 138 3.69 4.89 3.97
C VAL A 138 3.95 4.93 5.48
N GLU A 139 2.92 5.27 6.26
CA GLU A 139 2.99 5.27 7.72
C GLU A 139 2.37 4.01 8.31
N VAL A 140 3.15 3.26 9.09
CA VAL A 140 2.66 2.16 9.94
C VAL A 140 2.68 2.63 11.39
N ARG A 141 1.51 2.64 12.04
CA ARG A 141 1.37 3.10 13.43
C ARG A 141 1.11 1.92 14.35
N LEU A 142 1.91 1.84 15.42
CA LEU A 142 1.72 0.89 16.50
C LEU A 142 0.85 1.54 17.60
N PRO A 143 -0.05 0.79 18.23
CA PRO A 143 -0.78 1.27 19.40
C PRO A 143 0.19 1.52 20.57
N SER A 144 -0.13 2.47 21.43
CA SER A 144 0.60 2.70 22.68
C SER A 144 0.35 1.55 23.67
N ASP A 145 1.35 1.19 24.48
CA ASP A 145 1.23 0.19 25.54
C ASP A 145 0.10 0.49 26.55
N ARG A 146 -0.29 1.77 26.68
CA ARG A 146 -1.38 2.20 27.58
C ARG A 146 -2.76 2.16 26.93
N ALA A 147 -2.87 1.83 25.64
CA ALA A 147 -4.15 1.73 24.97
C ALA A 147 -4.96 0.57 25.56
N GLN A 148 -6.25 0.80 25.84
CA GLN A 148 -7.10 -0.19 26.51
C GLN A 148 -7.13 -1.55 25.78
N GLY A 149 -7.06 -1.56 24.45
CA GLY A 149 -7.02 -2.80 23.67
C GLY A 149 -5.70 -3.58 23.78
N VAL A 150 -4.62 -2.94 24.20
CA VAL A 150 -3.34 -3.58 24.52
C VAL A 150 -3.35 -4.07 25.97
N SER A 151 -3.85 -3.25 26.89
CA SER A 151 -3.88 -3.59 28.32
C SER A 151 -4.94 -4.60 28.72
N GLN A 152 -6.06 -4.65 27.99
CA GLN A 152 -7.18 -5.53 28.26
C GLN A 152 -7.67 -6.15 26.94
N PRO A 153 -6.89 -7.08 26.37
CA PRO A 153 -7.28 -7.71 25.13
C PRO A 153 -8.54 -8.58 25.37
N PRO A 154 -9.44 -8.68 24.38
CA PRO A 154 -10.74 -9.37 24.54
C PRO A 154 -10.61 -10.86 24.90
N PHE A 155 -9.49 -11.51 24.58
CA PHE A 155 -9.23 -12.89 24.97
C PHE A 155 -8.86 -13.06 26.45
N ALA A 156 -8.42 -12.00 27.15
CA ALA A 156 -8.18 -12.04 28.60
C ALA A 156 -9.48 -12.20 29.39
N VAL A 157 -10.62 -11.78 28.82
CA VAL A 157 -11.94 -11.82 29.47
C VAL A 157 -12.60 -13.21 29.35
N SER A 158 -12.22 -14.03 28.37
CA SER A 158 -12.85 -15.33 28.06
C SER A 158 -12.39 -16.49 28.99
N GLY A 159 -11.88 -16.20 30.18
CA GLY A 159 -11.43 -17.19 31.17
C GLY A 159 -9.94 -17.53 31.12
N TYR A 160 -9.17 -16.90 30.23
CA TYR A 160 -7.71 -16.88 30.31
C TYR A 160 -7.30 -15.74 31.25
N VAL A 161 -7.47 -15.97 32.55
CA VAL A 161 -7.08 -15.00 33.58
C VAL A 161 -5.55 -15.01 33.67
N ASP A 162 -4.89 -14.26 32.78
CA ASP A 162 -3.45 -14.01 32.85
C ASP A 162 -3.18 -13.07 34.03
N LYS A 163 -3.09 -13.66 35.23
CA LYS A 163 -2.69 -12.96 36.46
C LYS A 163 -1.27 -12.38 36.39
N GLY A 164 -0.51 -12.65 35.31
CA GLY A 164 0.83 -12.12 35.10
C GLY A 164 0.86 -10.73 34.46
N TYR A 165 -0.17 -10.36 33.70
CA TYR A 165 -0.20 -9.07 33.00
C TYR A 165 -0.53 -7.87 33.92
N GLU A 166 -1.25 -8.08 35.01
CA GLU A 166 -1.72 -6.98 35.88
C GLU A 166 -0.70 -6.47 36.92
N LEU A 167 0.47 -7.12 37.12
CA LEU A 167 1.30 -6.87 38.31
C LEU A 167 2.54 -5.97 38.12
N SER A 168 2.59 -5.07 37.13
CA SER A 168 3.69 -4.08 37.03
C SER A 168 3.28 -2.62 37.20
N THR A 169 1.98 -2.31 37.33
CA THR A 169 1.55 -0.93 37.56
C THR A 169 0.52 -0.89 38.68
N THR A 170 0.86 -0.21 39.77
CA THR A 170 -0.03 0.26 40.86
C THR A 170 -0.12 -0.58 42.14
N THR A 171 0.97 -0.60 42.92
CA THR A 171 0.87 -0.64 44.39
C THR A 171 1.49 0.62 45.01
N LYS A 172 0.67 1.65 45.19
CA LYS A 172 0.81 2.63 46.28
C LYS A 172 -0.58 2.94 46.83
N GLU A 173 -0.93 2.19 47.87
CA GLU A 173 -2.05 2.46 48.77
C GLU A 173 -1.88 3.82 49.48
N LYS A 174 -2.98 4.57 49.65
CA LYS A 174 -3.22 5.36 50.87
C LYS A 174 -4.71 5.67 51.10
N LYS A 175 -5.30 4.80 51.92
CA LYS A 175 -6.34 4.93 52.95
C LYS A 175 -6.99 6.32 53.26
N LYS A 176 -8.34 6.25 53.34
CA LYS A 176 -9.29 6.75 54.39
C LYS A 176 -9.67 8.25 54.48
N SER A 177 -10.98 8.54 54.35
CA SER A 177 -11.84 9.05 55.46
C SER A 177 -13.30 9.25 55.03
N ARG A 178 -14.24 8.71 55.82
CA ARG A 178 -15.70 8.94 55.78
C ARG A 178 -16.06 10.05 56.78
N ARG A 179 -17.05 10.89 56.48
CA ARG A 179 -17.87 11.57 57.52
C ARG A 179 -19.24 12.00 56.99
N ASP A 180 -20.28 11.50 57.63
CA ASP A 180 -21.70 11.87 57.49
C ASP A 180 -22.02 13.22 58.16
N ARG A 181 -23.03 13.94 57.63
CA ARG A 181 -23.94 14.79 58.43
C ARG A 181 -25.24 15.16 57.67
N ASP A 182 -26.37 14.76 58.25
CA ASP A 182 -27.75 15.15 57.92
C ASP A 182 -28.05 16.65 58.15
N ALA A 183 -28.98 17.22 57.36
CA ALA A 183 -30.29 17.72 57.82
C ALA A 183 -31.05 18.62 56.80
N SER A 184 -32.24 18.16 56.42
CA SER A 184 -33.53 18.89 56.33
C SER A 184 -33.94 19.76 55.10
N SER A 185 -35.15 19.43 54.61
CA SER A 185 -36.00 19.92 53.48
C SER A 185 -36.86 21.18 53.81
N PRO A 186 -37.94 21.56 53.06
CA PRO A 186 -38.11 22.10 51.68
C PRO A 186 -38.92 23.47 51.72
N PRO A 187 -39.52 24.09 50.65
CA PRO A 187 -40.69 23.57 49.88
C PRO A 187 -40.80 23.98 48.38
N GLU A 188 -41.93 23.56 47.78
CA GLU A 188 -42.42 23.55 46.39
C GLU A 188 -42.59 24.88 45.61
N ARG A 189 -42.67 24.76 44.26
CA ARG A 189 -43.84 25.10 43.38
C ARG A 189 -43.44 24.88 41.91
N ASP A 190 -44.07 24.00 41.12
CA ASP A 190 -45.41 24.00 40.50
C ASP A 190 -45.36 24.38 38.99
N ARG A 191 -46.04 23.56 38.17
CA ARG A 191 -46.69 23.83 36.85
C ARG A 191 -46.09 23.38 35.50
N ARG A 192 -46.83 22.40 34.93
CA ARG A 192 -47.38 22.27 33.54
C ARG A 192 -46.42 21.88 32.40
N SER A 193 -46.54 20.68 31.82
CA SER A 193 -47.59 20.18 30.90
C SER A 193 -47.74 20.97 29.60
N ARG A 194 -47.21 20.42 28.48
CA ARG A 194 -47.86 20.50 27.17
C ARG A 194 -47.36 19.42 26.18
N ARG A 195 -48.36 18.79 25.55
CA ARG A 195 -48.38 17.78 24.47
C ARG A 195 -47.61 18.12 23.18
N GLU A 196 -47.16 17.05 22.50
CA GLU A 196 -46.86 16.82 21.06
C GLU A 196 -48.00 17.23 20.08
N PRO A 197 -47.98 17.00 18.72
CA PRO A 197 -47.06 16.30 17.77
C PRO A 197 -46.77 17.14 16.46
N THR A 198 -46.07 16.75 15.38
CA THR A 198 -46.35 15.70 14.35
C THR A 198 -45.41 15.84 13.12
N LYS A 199 -45.26 14.74 12.34
CA LYS A 199 -44.98 14.62 10.87
C LYS A 199 -43.53 14.85 10.37
N GLU A 200 -42.97 14.11 9.39
CA GLU A 200 -43.47 13.07 8.47
C GLU A 200 -42.26 12.35 7.83
N ASP A 201 -42.43 11.05 7.58
CA ASP A 201 -41.98 10.21 6.46
C ASP A 201 -40.68 10.52 5.68
N HIS A 202 -39.88 9.49 5.41
CA HIS A 202 -39.85 8.85 4.07
C HIS A 202 -39.05 7.55 4.13
N SER A 203 -39.77 6.46 3.87
CA SER A 203 -39.33 5.10 3.66
C SER A 203 -38.82 4.88 2.23
N TYR A 204 -37.82 4.01 2.06
CA TYR A 204 -37.82 3.03 0.99
C TYR A 204 -36.97 1.82 1.38
N THR A 205 -37.51 0.66 1.03
CA THR A 205 -37.06 -0.69 1.34
C THR A 205 -36.75 -1.43 0.04
N VAL A 206 -35.70 -2.29 0.10
CA VAL A 206 -35.52 -3.58 -0.61
C VAL A 206 -35.15 -3.44 -2.11
N VAL A 207 -34.16 -4.13 -2.68
CA VAL A 207 -33.98 -5.59 -2.83
C VAL A 207 -32.50 -5.95 -3.07
N GLY A 208 -32.04 -7.09 -2.55
CA GLY A 208 -30.68 -7.62 -2.74
C GLY A 208 -30.43 -8.35 -4.06
N ARG A 209 -29.15 -8.68 -4.33
CA ARG A 209 -28.70 -9.75 -5.25
C ARG A 209 -27.33 -10.30 -4.84
N THR A 210 -27.36 -11.59 -4.51
CA THR A 210 -26.39 -12.69 -4.69
C THR A 210 -24.92 -12.43 -5.07
N ARG A 211 -24.05 -13.14 -4.33
CA ARG A 211 -22.62 -13.40 -4.55
C ARG A 211 -22.35 -14.12 -5.87
N VAL A 212 -21.27 -13.72 -6.56
CA VAL A 212 -20.48 -14.58 -7.48
C VAL A 212 -18.98 -14.21 -7.30
N PRO A 213 -18.07 -15.17 -7.07
CA PRO A 213 -16.63 -14.92 -7.03
C PRO A 213 -16.01 -14.81 -8.44
N PRO A 214 -14.97 -13.99 -8.65
CA PRO A 214 -14.29 -13.90 -9.95
C PRO A 214 -13.43 -15.15 -10.23
N MET A 215 -13.51 -15.64 -11.47
CA MET A 215 -12.75 -16.78 -11.99
C MET A 215 -11.27 -16.40 -12.19
N VAL A 216 -10.36 -17.27 -11.75
CA VAL A 216 -8.91 -17.15 -11.99
C VAL A 216 -8.57 -17.73 -13.38
N PRO A 217 -7.70 -17.10 -14.19
CA PRO A 217 -7.22 -17.70 -15.44
C PRO A 217 -6.25 -18.86 -15.19
N THR A 218 -6.55 -20.03 -15.77
CA THR A 218 -5.69 -21.23 -15.78
C THR A 218 -4.45 -21.00 -16.65
N PRO A 219 -3.22 -21.34 -16.21
CA PRO A 219 -2.02 -21.28 -17.04
C PRO A 219 -1.98 -22.44 -18.07
N PRO A 220 -1.33 -22.24 -19.24
CA PRO A 220 -1.29 -23.21 -20.32
C PRO A 220 -0.41 -24.43 -20.03
N ILE A 221 -0.88 -25.58 -20.51
CA ILE A 221 -0.22 -26.90 -20.52
C ILE A 221 1.04 -26.83 -21.39
N GLN A 222 2.21 -27.19 -20.82
CA GLN A 222 3.43 -27.44 -21.61
C GLN A 222 3.43 -28.89 -22.14
N PRO A 223 3.72 -29.11 -23.43
CA PRO A 223 3.82 -30.44 -24.01
C PRO A 223 5.10 -31.16 -23.56
N GLY A 224 4.95 -32.46 -23.29
CA GLY A 224 5.94 -33.31 -22.67
C GLY A 224 7.22 -33.55 -23.47
N ASN A 225 8.28 -33.79 -22.69
CA ASN A 225 9.53 -34.41 -23.09
C ASN A 225 9.29 -35.72 -23.87
N MET A 226 9.65 -35.75 -25.14
CA MET A 226 10.04 -37.01 -25.79
C MET A 226 11.57 -37.12 -25.76
N ARG A 227 12.05 -38.01 -24.90
CA ARG A 227 13.34 -38.68 -25.05
C ARG A 227 13.10 -39.96 -25.83
N ARG A 228 13.74 -40.09 -27.00
CA ARG A 228 14.52 -41.25 -27.42
C ARG A 228 15.30 -40.91 -28.67
#